data_AF-A0A2R7S288-F1
#
_entry.id   AF-A0A2R7S288-F1
#
_cell.length_a   1.000
_cell.length_b   1.000
_cell.length_c   1.000
_cell.angle_alpha   90.00
_cell.angle_beta   90.00
_cell.angle_gamma   90.00
#
_symmetry.space_group_name_H-M   'P 1'
#
loop_
_entity.id
_entity.type
_entity.pdbx_description
1 polymer ?
#
loop_
_entity_poly.entity_id
_entity_poly.type
_entity_poly.pdbx_seq_one_letter_code
_entity_poly.pdbx_strand_id
1 'polypeptide(L)'
;MRVQLQPEVVAEDGSSPVLVSVTESALQQATMAVGYHANTGQSISVEHLHRRPFDLPVRARSKLQLGRELSGMEFEFSSHPQPNLKRNLASLQFEQDRSGDTIQQNLGVRLGRLYESTQDERLSYVELLRARETAGSEVNTNLAVSLNQQWIRRRLDSTLLPTDGHQGLALVGLGHVRGGGSDDSGPFGRMQFKLGVYQPFGGWFGSARAEVAQVIAREATGVPEKLLFLAGGDES
;
A
#
# COMPACT_ATOMS: atom_id res chain seq x y z
N MET A 1 21.81 8.76 -0.38
CA MET A 1 21.89 10.16 0.05
C MET A 1 23.05 10.27 1.01
N ARG A 2 24.17 10.88 0.62
CA ARG A 2 25.29 11.18 1.52
C ARG A 2 25.40 12.69 1.59
N VAL A 3 24.89 13.29 2.65
CA VAL A 3 25.04 14.73 2.89
C VAL A 3 26.36 14.90 3.65
N GLN A 4 27.36 15.49 3.01
CA GLN A 4 28.56 15.95 3.70
C GLN A 4 28.41 17.43 3.96
N LEU A 5 28.24 17.80 5.23
CA LEU A 5 28.38 19.18 5.68
C LEU A 5 29.87 19.43 5.85
N GLN A 6 30.49 20.16 4.92
CA GLN A 6 31.86 20.66 5.12
C GLN A 6 31.74 22.04 5.78
N PRO A 7 32.14 22.20 7.07
CA PRO A 7 32.19 23.52 7.68
C PRO A 7 33.46 24.21 7.20
N GLU A 8 33.36 25.01 6.14
CA GLU A 8 34.49 25.84 5.70
C GLU A 8 34.12 27.31 5.88
N VAL A 9 34.81 27.90 6.87
CA VAL A 9 34.99 29.33 7.21
C VAL A 9 33.69 30.14 7.38
N VAL A 10 33.47 30.60 8.62
CA VAL A 10 32.47 31.62 8.95
C VAL A 10 32.88 32.91 8.22
N ALA A 11 32.02 33.41 7.34
CA ALA A 11 32.23 34.70 6.67
C ALA A 11 32.15 35.83 7.72
N GLU A 12 32.76 36.98 7.42
CA GLU A 12 32.85 38.12 8.36
C GLU A 12 31.48 38.67 8.82
N ASP A 13 30.39 38.31 8.13
CA ASP A 13 29.00 38.63 8.45
C ASP A 13 28.32 37.63 9.40
N GLY A 14 29.03 36.60 9.87
CA GLY A 14 28.51 35.53 10.73
C GLY A 14 27.72 34.45 9.99
N SER A 15 27.65 34.49 8.66
CA SER A 15 27.06 33.42 7.85
C SER A 15 28.08 32.31 7.58
N SER A 16 27.63 31.06 7.50
CA SER A 16 28.48 29.91 7.12
C SER A 16 27.85 29.24 5.91
N PRO A 17 28.48 29.31 4.72
CA PRO A 17 27.96 28.65 3.53
C PRO A 17 28.03 27.13 3.71
N VAL A 18 26.93 26.44 3.42
CA VAL A 18 26.85 24.98 3.47
C VAL A 18 26.93 24.41 2.06
N LEU A 19 28.05 23.75 1.75
CA LEU A 19 28.17 22.99 0.50
C LEU A 19 27.47 21.64 0.66
N VAL A 20 26.48 21.35 -0.19
CA VAL A 20 25.78 20.07 -0.21
C VAL A 20 26.10 19.34 -1.50
N SER A 21 26.94 18.32 -1.44
CA SER A 21 27.16 17.39 -2.56
C SER A 21 26.06 16.35 -2.59
N VAL A 22 25.38 16.22 -3.74
CA VAL A 22 24.34 15.21 -3.97
C VAL A 22 24.76 14.28 -5.10
N THR A 23 24.51 13.00 -4.91
CA THR A 23 24.61 12.01 -5.98
C THR A 23 23.20 11.59 -6.36
N GLU A 24 22.87 11.72 -7.63
CA GLU A 24 21.58 11.30 -8.14
C GLU A 24 21.43 9.78 -8.04
N SER A 25 20.21 9.33 -7.73
CA SER A 25 19.91 7.89 -7.75
C SER A 25 19.72 7.42 -9.19
N ALA A 26 19.95 6.14 -9.44
CA ALA A 26 19.72 5.55 -10.76
C ALA A 26 18.31 5.85 -11.27
N LEU A 27 18.21 6.32 -12.52
CA LEU A 27 16.96 6.72 -13.16
C LEU A 27 15.96 5.56 -13.26
N GLN A 28 16.48 4.35 -13.51
CA GLN A 28 15.75 3.11 -13.58
C GLN A 28 16.34 2.11 -12.60
N GLN A 29 15.48 1.32 -11.97
CA GLN A 29 15.88 0.26 -11.04
C GLN A 29 14.95 -0.91 -11.24
N ALA A 30 15.50 -2.10 -11.46
CA ALA A 30 14.76 -3.34 -11.51
C ALA A 30 15.17 -4.23 -10.33
N THR A 31 14.19 -4.70 -9.57
CA THR A 31 14.38 -5.61 -8.45
C THR A 31 13.62 -6.90 -8.76
N MET A 32 14.32 -8.03 -8.70
CA MET A 32 13.69 -9.35 -8.84
C MET A 32 13.73 -10.05 -7.49
N ALA A 33 12.63 -10.66 -7.09
CA ALA A 33 12.55 -11.44 -5.86
C ALA A 33 11.86 -12.77 -6.14
N VAL A 34 12.38 -13.82 -5.49
CA VAL A 34 11.83 -15.18 -5.56
C VAL A 34 11.49 -15.60 -4.13
N GLY A 35 10.30 -16.13 -3.93
CA GLY A 35 9.78 -16.54 -2.63
C GLY A 35 9.12 -17.90 -2.67
N TYR A 36 8.93 -18.50 -1.50
CA TYR A 36 8.17 -19.72 -1.32
C TYR A 36 7.18 -19.52 -0.18
N HIS A 37 5.91 -19.79 -0.44
CA HIS A 37 4.81 -19.68 0.50
C HIS A 37 4.27 -21.07 0.80
N ALA A 38 3.95 -21.35 2.06
CA ALA A 38 3.43 -22.65 2.47
C ALA A 38 2.12 -23.00 1.75
N ASN A 39 1.24 -22.00 1.54
CA ASN A 39 -0.10 -22.21 0.99
C ASN A 39 -0.12 -22.13 -0.55
N THR A 40 0.51 -21.10 -1.12
CA THR A 40 0.44 -20.79 -2.57
C THR A 40 1.65 -21.25 -3.37
N GLY A 41 2.68 -21.78 -2.69
CA GLY A 41 3.89 -22.31 -3.29
C GLY A 41 4.87 -21.23 -3.76
N GLN A 42 5.52 -21.49 -4.90
CA GLN A 42 6.60 -20.66 -5.42
C GLN A 42 6.05 -19.35 -5.99
N SER A 43 6.74 -18.24 -5.76
CA SER A 43 6.41 -16.93 -6.33
C SER A 43 7.65 -16.24 -6.89
N ILE A 44 7.48 -15.58 -8.03
CA ILE A 44 8.48 -14.71 -8.65
C ILE A 44 7.86 -13.32 -8.76
N SER A 45 8.58 -12.29 -8.35
CA SER A 45 8.17 -10.91 -8.53
C SER A 45 9.27 -10.08 -9.16
N VAL A 46 8.86 -9.18 -10.06
CA VAL A 46 9.73 -8.23 -10.73
C VAL A 46 9.14 -6.85 -10.51
N GLU A 47 9.90 -5.97 -9.87
CA GLU A 47 9.56 -4.57 -9.67
C GLU A 47 10.49 -3.70 -10.52
N HIS A 48 9.92 -2.84 -11.34
CA HIS A 48 10.62 -1.86 -12.14
C HIS A 48 10.20 -0.44 -11.72
N LEU A 49 11.15 0.34 -11.25
CA LEU A 49 10.98 1.74 -10.84
C LEU A 49 11.69 2.65 -11.83
N HIS A 50 10.93 3.56 -12.44
CA HIS A 50 11.43 4.61 -13.31
C HIS A 50 11.12 5.99 -12.69
N ARG A 51 12.17 6.73 -12.32
CA ARG A 51 12.05 7.98 -11.54
C ARG A 51 11.70 9.23 -12.36
N ARG A 52 11.81 9.19 -13.70
CA ARG A 52 11.47 10.29 -14.61
C ARG A 52 11.10 9.75 -16.01
N PRO A 53 9.92 9.09 -16.15
CA PRO A 53 9.49 8.53 -17.42
C PRO A 53 9.12 9.65 -18.39
N PHE A 54 9.57 9.55 -19.65
CA PHE A 54 9.33 10.55 -20.70
C PHE A 54 9.72 11.98 -20.30
N ASP A 55 10.75 12.11 -19.46
CA ASP A 55 11.22 13.37 -18.87
C ASP A 55 10.21 14.10 -17.95
N LEU A 56 9.06 13.48 -17.68
CA LEU A 56 8.03 14.02 -16.79
C LEU A 56 8.47 13.94 -15.32
N PRO A 57 8.14 14.95 -14.49
CA PRO A 57 8.46 14.95 -13.06
C PRO A 57 7.50 14.05 -12.27
N VAL A 58 7.43 12.77 -12.64
CA VAL A 58 6.65 11.71 -11.98
C VAL A 58 7.51 10.47 -11.82
N ARG A 59 7.16 9.60 -10.88
CA ARG A 59 7.77 8.29 -10.68
C ARG A 59 6.76 7.23 -11.13
N ALA A 60 7.18 6.32 -11.99
CA ALA A 60 6.41 5.17 -12.40
C ALA A 60 7.01 3.91 -11.75
N ARG A 61 6.19 3.14 -11.05
CA ARG A 61 6.52 1.82 -10.52
C ARG A 61 5.66 0.79 -11.23
N SER A 62 6.26 -0.30 -11.66
CA SER A 62 5.57 -1.43 -12.28
C SER A 62 6.00 -2.69 -11.54
N LYS A 63 5.07 -3.40 -10.93
CA LYS A 63 5.34 -4.63 -10.21
C LYS A 63 4.55 -5.75 -10.86
N LEU A 64 5.23 -6.84 -11.19
CA LEU A 64 4.65 -8.07 -11.70
C LEU A 64 4.91 -9.16 -10.68
N GLN A 65 3.89 -9.92 -10.32
CA GLN A 65 3.97 -11.05 -9.41
C GLN A 65 3.33 -12.26 -10.09
N LEU A 66 4.09 -13.35 -10.16
CA LEU A 66 3.68 -14.61 -10.78
C LEU A 66 3.91 -15.72 -9.76
N GLY A 67 2.82 -16.27 -9.24
CA GLY A 67 2.80 -17.48 -8.43
C GLY A 67 1.98 -18.58 -9.10
N ARG A 68 1.92 -19.75 -8.45
CA ARG A 68 1.14 -20.90 -8.96
C ARG A 68 -0.37 -20.59 -9.03
N GLU A 69 -0.90 -20.04 -7.93
CA GLU A 69 -2.34 -19.74 -7.77
C GLU A 69 -2.62 -18.25 -7.91
N LEU A 70 -1.76 -17.42 -7.32
CA LEU A 70 -1.89 -15.96 -7.33
C LEU A 70 -0.98 -15.34 -8.39
N SER A 71 -1.56 -14.54 -9.27
CA SER A 71 -0.82 -13.71 -10.23
C SER A 71 -1.34 -12.28 -10.21
N GLY A 72 -0.45 -11.30 -10.36
CA GLY A 72 -0.83 -9.91 -10.23
C GLY A 72 0.13 -8.95 -10.92
N MET A 73 -0.39 -7.78 -11.21
CA MET A 73 0.32 -6.68 -11.84
C MET A 73 -0.14 -5.37 -11.21
N GLU A 74 0.80 -4.53 -10.85
CA GLU A 74 0.55 -3.23 -10.24
C GLU A 74 1.35 -2.16 -10.99
N PHE A 75 0.67 -1.08 -11.35
CA PHE A 75 1.27 0.11 -11.92
C PHE A 75 0.94 1.30 -11.04
N GLU A 76 1.95 1.98 -10.52
CA GLU A 76 1.78 3.19 -9.71
C GLU A 76 2.50 4.35 -10.39
N PHE A 77 1.79 5.45 -10.58
CA PHE A 77 2.33 6.75 -10.95
C PHE A 77 2.20 7.69 -9.77
N SER A 78 3.31 8.30 -9.36
CA SER A 78 3.29 9.27 -8.27
C SER A 78 4.07 10.52 -8.62
N SER A 79 3.54 11.69 -8.24
CA SER A 79 4.24 12.95 -8.48
C SER A 79 5.47 13.10 -7.58
N HIS A 80 6.36 14.05 -7.87
CA HIS A 80 7.32 14.46 -6.85
C HIS A 80 6.60 15.15 -5.67
N PRO A 81 7.19 15.16 -4.46
CA PRO A 81 6.65 15.91 -3.33
C PRO A 81 6.52 17.39 -3.70
N GLN A 82 5.30 17.91 -3.58
CA GLN A 82 5.01 19.33 -3.76
C GLN A 82 5.50 20.14 -2.54
N PRO A 83 5.54 21.49 -2.59
CA PRO A 83 5.99 22.32 -1.47
C PRO A 83 5.24 22.08 -0.14
N ASN A 84 4.05 21.49 -0.20
CA ASN A 84 3.23 21.12 0.94
C ASN A 84 3.45 19.66 1.42
N LEU A 85 4.51 19.00 0.97
CA LEU A 85 4.83 17.57 1.21
C LEU A 85 3.76 16.59 0.72
N LYS A 86 2.86 17.04 -0.16
CA LYS A 86 1.84 16.19 -0.77
C LYS A 86 2.33 15.63 -2.10
N ARG A 87 1.96 14.39 -2.37
CA ARG A 87 2.21 13.65 -3.61
C ARG A 87 0.87 13.18 -4.16
N ASN A 88 0.62 13.41 -5.45
CA ASN A 88 -0.51 12.77 -6.12
C ASN A 88 -0.12 11.35 -6.49
N LEU A 89 -1.05 10.42 -6.35
CA LEU A 89 -0.86 9.01 -6.62
C LEU A 89 -1.98 8.53 -7.52
N ALA A 90 -1.62 7.78 -8.55
CA ALA A 90 -2.52 7.03 -9.39
C ALA A 90 -2.00 5.61 -9.50
N SER A 91 -2.78 4.62 -9.06
CA SER A 91 -2.41 3.22 -9.17
C SER A 91 -3.45 2.41 -9.91
N LEU A 92 -2.99 1.41 -10.63
CA LEU A 92 -3.79 0.39 -11.28
C LEU A 92 -3.26 -0.97 -10.83
N GLN A 93 -4.13 -1.79 -10.26
CA GLN A 93 -3.83 -3.12 -9.78
C GLN A 93 -4.71 -4.12 -10.51
N PHE A 94 -4.13 -5.18 -11.04
CA PHE A 94 -4.82 -6.32 -11.59
C PHE A 94 -4.33 -7.56 -10.87
N GLU A 95 -5.24 -8.36 -10.34
CA GLU A 95 -4.92 -9.58 -9.62
C GLU A 95 -5.84 -10.68 -10.08
N GLN A 96 -5.29 -11.87 -10.20
CA GLN A 96 -6.01 -13.08 -10.51
C GLN A 96 -5.61 -14.17 -9.52
N ASP A 97 -6.61 -14.68 -8.82
CA ASP A 97 -6.51 -15.84 -7.95
C ASP A 97 -7.22 -17.03 -8.63
N ARG A 98 -6.57 -18.19 -8.60
CA ARG A 98 -7.07 -19.46 -9.13
C ARG A 98 -7.10 -20.56 -8.05
N SER A 99 -7.10 -20.18 -6.79
CA SER A 99 -7.20 -21.13 -5.68
C SER A 99 -8.56 -21.84 -5.68
N GLY A 100 -8.55 -23.17 -5.57
CA GLY A 100 -9.76 -24.01 -5.58
C GLY A 100 -10.41 -24.16 -6.96
N ASP A 101 -11.74 -24.26 -6.99
CA ASP A 101 -12.56 -24.44 -8.21
C ASP A 101 -13.10 -23.11 -8.78
N THR A 102 -12.69 -21.97 -8.21
CA THR A 102 -13.16 -20.63 -8.57
C THR A 102 -12.01 -19.79 -9.11
N ILE A 103 -12.28 -19.01 -10.16
CA ILE A 103 -11.33 -18.02 -10.66
C ILE A 103 -11.82 -16.62 -10.26
N GLN A 104 -11.04 -15.93 -9.44
CA GLN A 104 -11.31 -14.56 -9.02
C GLN A 104 -10.37 -13.59 -9.74
N GLN A 105 -10.94 -12.55 -10.33
CA GLN A 105 -10.20 -11.49 -11.02
C GLN A 105 -10.58 -10.14 -10.44
N ASN A 106 -9.59 -9.42 -9.94
CA ASN A 106 -9.76 -8.13 -9.28
C ASN A 106 -9.00 -7.05 -10.05
N LEU A 107 -9.72 -6.07 -10.59
CA LEU A 107 -9.16 -4.87 -11.20
C LEU A 107 -9.46 -3.67 -10.30
N GLY A 108 -8.43 -3.11 -9.69
CA GLY A 108 -8.53 -1.90 -8.87
C GLY A 108 -7.85 -0.71 -9.54
N VAL A 109 -8.47 0.45 -9.45
CA VAL A 109 -7.87 1.73 -9.82
C VAL A 109 -7.98 2.67 -8.63
N ARG A 110 -6.87 3.25 -8.19
CA ARG A 110 -6.84 4.21 -7.07
C ARG A 110 -6.30 5.54 -7.54
N LEU A 111 -6.96 6.63 -7.17
CA LEU A 111 -6.52 7.98 -7.44
C LEU A 111 -6.58 8.77 -6.13
N GLY A 112 -5.46 9.37 -5.72
CA GLY A 112 -5.40 9.98 -4.40
C GLY A 112 -4.25 10.95 -4.20
N ARG A 113 -4.19 11.45 -2.96
CA ARG A 113 -3.15 12.36 -2.50
C ARG A 113 -2.59 11.84 -1.19
N LEU A 114 -1.29 11.59 -1.19
CA LEU A 114 -0.49 11.20 -0.05
C LEU A 114 0.17 12.44 0.54
N TYR A 115 0.07 12.62 1.84
CA TYR A 115 0.92 13.51 2.62
C TYR A 115 1.90 12.63 3.39
N GLU A 116 3.19 12.78 3.15
CA GLU A 116 4.24 11.95 3.74
C GLU A 116 5.13 12.85 4.60
N SER A 117 5.13 12.59 5.91
CA SER A 117 6.02 13.21 6.88
C SER A 117 6.85 12.13 7.57
N THR A 118 7.86 12.51 8.35
CA THR A 118 8.79 11.56 8.98
C THR A 118 8.13 10.57 9.94
N GLN A 119 7.04 10.97 10.60
CA GLN A 119 6.33 10.15 11.59
C GLN A 119 4.86 9.89 11.23
N ASP A 120 4.29 10.72 10.36
CA ASP A 120 2.86 10.75 10.06
C ASP A 120 2.64 10.73 8.56
N GLU A 121 1.82 9.81 8.10
CA GLU A 121 1.38 9.72 6.71
C GLU A 121 -0.14 9.79 6.63
N ARG A 122 -0.65 10.50 5.63
CA ARG A 122 -2.10 10.61 5.37
C ARG A 122 -2.37 10.39 3.91
N LEU A 123 -3.14 9.36 3.57
CA LEU A 123 -3.51 9.04 2.21
C LEU A 123 -5.03 9.17 2.06
N SER A 124 -5.44 10.08 1.18
CA SER A 124 -6.84 10.25 0.77
C SER A 124 -6.97 9.74 -0.65
N TYR A 125 -7.77 8.71 -0.91
CA TYR A 125 -7.90 8.14 -2.24
C TYR A 125 -9.31 7.69 -2.56
N VAL A 126 -9.68 7.80 -3.83
CA VAL A 126 -10.85 7.16 -4.42
C VAL A 126 -10.38 5.86 -5.05
N GLU A 127 -11.12 4.78 -4.82
CA GLU A 127 -10.87 3.46 -5.36
C GLU A 127 -12.07 2.97 -6.17
N LEU A 128 -11.80 2.51 -7.38
CA LEU A 128 -12.72 1.78 -8.23
C LEU A 128 -12.24 0.34 -8.27
N LEU A 129 -13.03 -0.59 -7.74
CA LEU A 129 -12.70 -2.01 -7.72
C LEU A 129 -13.74 -2.78 -8.54
N ARG A 130 -13.30 -3.50 -9.55
CA ARG A 130 -14.10 -4.46 -10.28
C ARG A 130 -13.65 -5.85 -9.89
N ALA A 131 -14.53 -6.60 -9.26
CA ALA A 131 -14.33 -8.00 -8.93
C ALA A 131 -15.14 -8.85 -9.90
N ARG A 132 -14.52 -9.86 -10.48
CA ARG A 132 -15.18 -10.87 -11.31
C ARG A 132 -14.86 -12.22 -10.73
N GLU A 133 -15.91 -12.96 -10.43
CA GLU A 133 -15.82 -14.31 -9.92
C GLU A 133 -16.40 -15.27 -10.95
N THR A 134 -15.74 -16.39 -11.16
CA THR A 134 -16.19 -17.44 -12.08
C THR A 134 -16.12 -18.78 -11.36
N ALA A 135 -17.29 -19.32 -11.05
CA ALA A 135 -17.47 -20.62 -10.40
C ALA A 135 -18.30 -21.52 -11.33
N GLY A 136 -17.67 -22.49 -11.97
CA GLY A 136 -18.33 -23.34 -12.99
C GLY A 136 -18.86 -22.53 -14.18
N SER A 137 -20.19 -22.52 -14.39
CA SER A 137 -20.86 -21.75 -15.45
C SER A 137 -21.37 -20.38 -15.00
N GLU A 138 -21.29 -20.07 -13.70
CA GLU A 138 -21.79 -18.82 -13.14
C GLU A 138 -20.69 -17.76 -13.13
N VAL A 139 -21.00 -16.60 -13.70
CA VAL A 139 -20.08 -15.45 -13.76
C VAL A 139 -20.74 -14.30 -13.04
N ASN A 140 -20.20 -13.95 -11.87
CA ASN A 140 -20.63 -12.80 -11.10
C ASN A 140 -19.65 -11.64 -11.32
N THR A 141 -20.14 -10.43 -11.51
CA THR A 141 -19.30 -9.25 -11.71
C THR A 141 -19.78 -8.09 -10.88
N ASN A 142 -18.97 -7.71 -9.89
CA ASN A 142 -19.28 -6.65 -8.94
C ASN A 142 -18.36 -5.46 -9.17
N LEU A 143 -18.94 -4.26 -9.12
CA LEU A 143 -18.22 -3.00 -9.24
C LEU A 143 -18.43 -2.20 -7.96
N ALA A 144 -17.36 -1.92 -7.23
CA ALA A 144 -17.36 -1.10 -6.04
C ALA A 144 -16.64 0.22 -6.29
N VAL A 145 -17.25 1.31 -5.83
CA VAL A 145 -16.62 2.63 -5.80
C VAL A 145 -16.54 3.07 -4.35
N SER A 146 -15.36 3.45 -3.88
CA SER A 146 -15.18 3.91 -2.50
C SER A 146 -14.27 5.11 -2.38
N LEU A 147 -14.58 5.94 -1.39
CA LEU A 147 -13.69 6.97 -0.89
C LEU A 147 -13.03 6.44 0.38
N ASN A 148 -11.71 6.52 0.44
CA ASN A 148 -10.91 5.97 1.53
C ASN A 148 -9.97 7.03 2.09
N GLN A 149 -9.84 6.99 3.40
CA GLN A 149 -8.93 7.82 4.16
C GLN A 149 -8.09 6.93 5.06
N GLN A 150 -6.78 7.01 4.90
CA GLN A 150 -5.81 6.24 5.65
C GLN A 150 -4.86 7.19 6.38
N TRP A 151 -4.57 6.84 7.62
CA TRP A 151 -3.61 7.50 8.49
C TRP A 151 -2.64 6.47 9.00
N ILE A 152 -1.35 6.71 8.82
CA ILE A 152 -0.29 5.91 9.43
C ILE A 152 0.50 6.82 10.35
N ARG A 153 0.75 6.35 11.56
CA ARG A 153 1.65 7.00 12.52
C ARG A 153 2.69 5.99 12.95
N ARG A 154 3.97 6.31 12.79
CA ARG A 154 5.08 5.44 13.19
C ARG A 154 6.10 6.22 13.99
N ARG A 155 6.18 5.91 15.28
CA ARG A 155 7.19 6.42 16.21
C ARG A 155 7.91 5.22 16.80
N LEU A 156 8.87 4.72 16.04
CA LEU A 156 9.72 3.61 16.42
C LEU A 156 11.16 4.12 16.50
N ASP A 157 11.95 3.53 17.39
CA ASP A 157 13.39 3.72 17.48
C ASP A 157 14.12 3.25 16.21
N SER A 158 13.70 2.10 15.66
CA SER A 158 14.28 1.47 14.48
C SER A 158 13.19 0.90 13.57
N THR A 159 13.35 1.08 12.26
CA THR A 159 12.40 0.58 11.27
C THR A 159 12.58 -0.91 10.94
N LEU A 160 13.77 -1.46 11.18
CA LEU A 160 14.10 -2.85 10.85
C LEU A 160 13.93 -3.79 12.05
N LEU A 161 14.28 -3.31 13.25
CA LEU A 161 14.23 -4.05 14.51
C LEU A 161 13.69 -3.11 15.60
N PRO A 162 12.36 -2.90 15.66
CA PRO A 162 11.75 -2.00 16.63
C PRO A 162 11.93 -2.56 18.05
N THR A 163 12.52 -1.78 18.94
CA THR A 163 12.67 -2.16 20.36
C THR A 163 11.86 -1.28 21.30
N ASP A 164 11.54 -0.06 20.87
CA ASP A 164 10.72 0.89 21.63
C ASP A 164 9.83 1.72 20.69
N GLY A 165 8.63 2.01 21.17
CA GLY A 165 7.69 2.92 20.53
C GLY A 165 6.42 2.26 20.03
N HIS A 166 5.71 2.97 19.15
CA HIS A 166 4.40 2.57 18.65
C HIS A 166 4.22 2.86 17.17
N GLN A 167 3.44 2.00 16.53
CA GLN A 167 2.94 2.19 15.19
C GLN A 167 1.42 2.00 15.16
N GLY A 168 0.75 2.83 14.39
CA GLY A 168 -0.69 2.79 14.21
C GLY A 168 -1.06 2.99 12.75
N LEU A 169 -2.04 2.24 12.28
CA LEU A 169 -2.73 2.45 11.02
C LEU A 169 -4.22 2.56 11.32
N ALA A 170 -4.85 3.61 10.79
CA ALA A 170 -6.29 3.76 10.76
C ALA A 170 -6.71 3.95 9.31
N LEU A 171 -7.60 3.10 8.82
CA LEU A 171 -8.23 3.22 7.51
C LEU A 171 -9.73 3.27 7.71
N VAL A 172 -10.36 4.24 7.07
CA VAL A 172 -11.83 4.35 7.00
C VAL A 172 -12.20 4.55 5.55
N GLY A 173 -13.18 3.79 5.08
CA GLY A 173 -13.68 3.83 3.72
C GLY A 173 -15.19 3.77 3.69
N LEU A 174 -15.80 4.51 2.77
CA LEU A 174 -17.23 4.48 2.53
C LEU A 174 -17.42 4.43 1.01
N GLY A 175 -18.35 3.60 0.56
CA GLY A 175 -18.54 3.37 -0.85
C GLY A 175 -19.90 2.78 -1.19
N HIS A 176 -20.05 2.48 -2.47
CA HIS A 176 -21.22 1.84 -3.00
C HIS A 176 -20.79 0.68 -3.89
N VAL A 177 -21.38 -0.48 -3.68
CA VAL A 177 -21.24 -1.63 -4.57
C VAL A 177 -22.41 -1.63 -5.54
N ARG A 178 -22.13 -1.92 -6.79
CA ARG A 178 -23.10 -2.27 -7.82
C ARG A 178 -22.85 -3.72 -8.17
N GLY A 179 -23.70 -4.59 -7.64
CA GLY A 179 -23.74 -6.00 -8.02
C GLY A 179 -24.18 -6.17 -9.47
N GLY A 180 -23.68 -7.21 -10.13
CA GLY A 180 -24.07 -7.55 -11.49
C GLY A 180 -24.41 -9.04 -11.57
N GLY A 181 -25.68 -9.38 -11.79
CA GLY A 181 -26.18 -10.75 -11.74
C GLY A 181 -27.24 -10.89 -10.65
N SER A 182 -27.00 -11.78 -9.67
CA SER A 182 -27.84 -12.06 -8.49
C SER A 182 -27.66 -11.09 -7.32
N ASP A 183 -26.63 -10.24 -7.37
CA ASP A 183 -26.22 -9.43 -6.22
C ASP A 183 -26.88 -8.05 -6.21
N ASP A 184 -27.41 -7.64 -5.06
CA ASP A 184 -27.99 -6.32 -4.89
C ASP A 184 -26.92 -5.24 -4.78
N SER A 185 -27.24 -4.06 -5.32
CA SER A 185 -26.42 -2.86 -5.13
C SER A 185 -26.72 -2.20 -3.78
N GLY A 186 -25.68 -1.75 -3.08
CA GLY A 186 -25.89 -1.02 -1.83
C GLY A 186 -24.63 -0.34 -1.28
N PRO A 187 -24.80 0.53 -0.29
CA PRO A 187 -23.70 1.21 0.37
C PRO A 187 -22.92 0.22 1.24
N PHE A 188 -21.60 0.40 1.28
CA PHE A 188 -20.72 -0.31 2.20
C PHE A 188 -19.79 0.68 2.92
N GLY A 189 -19.47 0.37 4.16
CA GLY A 189 -18.42 1.02 4.92
C GLY A 189 -17.36 0.01 5.31
N ARG A 190 -16.11 0.44 5.37
CA ARG A 190 -15.01 -0.36 5.91
C ARG A 190 -14.19 0.47 6.87
N MET A 191 -13.73 -0.14 7.94
CA MET A 191 -12.77 0.45 8.85
C MET A 191 -11.76 -0.60 9.29
N GLN A 192 -10.50 -0.19 9.40
CA GLN A 192 -9.40 -1.05 9.83
C GLN A 192 -8.48 -0.25 10.73
N PHE A 193 -8.19 -0.79 11.89
CA PHE A 193 -7.28 -0.24 12.86
C PHE A 193 -6.22 -1.29 13.18
N LYS A 194 -4.95 -0.97 12.94
CA LYS A 194 -3.81 -1.78 13.38
C LYS A 194 -3.00 -0.97 14.38
N LEU A 195 -2.63 -1.58 15.49
CA LEU A 195 -1.78 -1.00 16.52
C LEU A 195 -0.65 -1.97 16.85
N GLY A 196 0.58 -1.48 16.87
CA GLY A 196 1.75 -2.21 17.35
C GLY A 196 2.46 -1.38 18.40
N VAL A 197 2.75 -1.97 19.55
CA VAL A 197 3.50 -1.35 20.65
C VAL A 197 4.69 -2.24 20.98
N TYR A 198 5.86 -1.62 21.10
CA TYR A 198 7.12 -2.26 21.43
C TYR A 198 7.67 -1.59 22.68
N GLN A 199 8.05 -2.39 23.67
CA GLN A 199 8.60 -1.84 24.91
C GLN A 199 9.65 -2.78 25.50
N PRO A 200 10.81 -2.26 25.92
CA PRO A 200 11.79 -3.03 26.66
C PRO A 200 11.37 -3.14 28.13
N PHE A 201 11.56 -4.32 28.73
CA PHE A 201 11.35 -4.57 30.15
C PHE A 201 12.49 -5.40 30.74
N GLY A 202 13.33 -4.78 31.57
CA GLY A 202 14.32 -5.50 32.38
C GLY A 202 15.29 -6.39 31.59
N GLY A 203 15.70 -5.98 30.39
CA GLY A 203 16.59 -6.76 29.50
C GLY A 203 15.87 -7.70 28.52
N TRP A 204 14.54 -7.72 28.56
CA TRP A 204 13.68 -8.45 27.62
C TRP A 204 12.93 -7.46 26.74
N PHE A 205 12.45 -7.94 25.59
CA PHE A 205 11.63 -7.16 24.67
C PHE A 205 10.25 -7.79 24.58
N GLY A 206 9.21 -6.96 24.58
CA GLY A 206 7.88 -7.41 24.26
C GLY A 206 7.25 -6.52 23.22
N SER A 207 6.47 -7.18 22.38
CA SER A 207 5.69 -6.56 21.34
C SER A 207 4.24 -6.99 21.51
N ALA A 208 3.34 -6.04 21.51
CA ALA A 208 1.92 -6.28 21.40
C ALA A 208 1.43 -5.76 20.05
N ARG A 209 0.67 -6.57 19.32
CA ARG A 209 0.01 -6.17 18.07
C ARG A 209 -1.47 -6.46 18.20
N ALA A 210 -2.29 -5.52 17.77
CA ALA A 210 -3.73 -5.63 17.73
C ALA A 210 -4.23 -5.15 16.37
N GLU A 211 -5.09 -5.94 15.74
CA GLU A 211 -5.78 -5.56 14.52
C GLU A 211 -7.28 -5.71 14.74
N VAL A 212 -8.02 -4.65 14.42
CA VAL A 212 -9.48 -4.62 14.46
C VAL A 212 -9.94 -4.12 13.11
N ALA A 213 -10.71 -4.93 12.40
CA ALA A 213 -11.21 -4.58 11.09
C ALA A 213 -12.68 -4.96 10.97
N GLN A 214 -13.48 -4.06 10.41
CA GLN A 214 -14.92 -4.25 10.26
C GLN A 214 -15.37 -3.72 8.90
N VAL A 215 -16.11 -4.56 8.17
CA VAL A 215 -16.83 -4.16 6.97
C VAL A 215 -18.32 -4.17 7.32
N ILE A 216 -18.99 -3.05 7.09
CA ILE A 216 -20.41 -2.88 7.32
C ILE A 216 -21.07 -2.77 5.95
N ALA A 217 -21.85 -3.78 5.57
CA ALA A 217 -22.61 -3.79 4.33
C ALA A 217 -24.03 -4.32 4.61
N ARG A 218 -24.99 -4.04 3.72
CA ARG A 218 -26.36 -4.58 3.85
C ARG A 218 -26.37 -6.07 3.49
N GLU A 219 -27.22 -6.86 4.15
CA GLU A 219 -27.23 -8.34 4.10
C GLU A 219 -27.37 -8.98 2.70
N ALA A 220 -27.74 -8.20 1.66
CA ALA A 220 -27.88 -8.67 0.27
C ALA A 220 -26.80 -8.12 -0.71
N THR A 221 -25.81 -7.38 -0.22
CA THR A 221 -24.78 -6.80 -1.11
C THR A 221 -23.59 -7.73 -1.28
N GLY A 222 -23.29 -8.08 -2.53
CA GLY A 222 -22.13 -8.87 -2.92
C GLY A 222 -20.81 -8.11 -2.74
N VAL A 223 -20.37 -7.94 -1.50
CA VAL A 223 -19.08 -7.33 -1.17
C VAL A 223 -17.98 -8.21 -1.76
N PRO A 224 -17.11 -7.68 -2.66
CA PRO A 224 -15.97 -8.43 -3.18
C PRO A 224 -15.16 -9.09 -2.07
N GLU A 225 -14.83 -10.37 -2.23
CA GLU A 225 -14.09 -11.17 -1.23
C GLU A 225 -12.75 -10.53 -0.85
N LYS A 226 -12.11 -9.81 -1.79
CA LYS A 226 -10.90 -9.01 -1.56
C LYS A 226 -11.06 -7.92 -0.49
N LEU A 227 -12.29 -7.49 -0.20
CA LEU A 227 -12.60 -6.54 0.87
C LEU A 227 -12.91 -7.23 2.20
N LEU A 228 -13.10 -8.56 2.21
CA LEU A 228 -13.27 -9.34 3.43
C LEU A 228 -11.90 -9.59 4.06
N PHE A 229 -11.84 -9.48 5.38
CA PHE A 229 -10.64 -9.80 6.13
C PHE A 229 -10.59 -11.31 6.35
N LEU A 230 -9.62 -11.96 5.71
CA LEU A 230 -9.26 -13.34 6.01
C LEU A 230 -8.22 -13.30 7.14
N ALA A 231 -8.52 -13.98 8.26
CA ALA A 231 -7.54 -14.23 9.30
C ALA A 231 -6.91 -15.60 9.04
N GLY A 232 -5.60 -15.65 8.80
CA GLY A 232 -4.83 -16.89 8.62
C GLY A 232 -3.56 -16.70 7.81
N GLY A 233 -2.40 -16.91 8.45
CA GLY A 233 -1.07 -16.83 7.84
C GLY A 233 -0.02 -16.31 8.82
N ASP A 234 1.22 -16.21 8.36
CA ASP A 234 2.38 -15.80 9.17
C ASP A 234 2.28 -14.34 9.70
N GLU A 235 1.35 -13.55 9.17
CA GLU A 235 1.08 -12.15 9.54
C GLU A 235 -0.38 -11.88 9.99
N SER A 236 -1.16 -12.91 10.35
CA SER A 236 -2.52 -12.77 10.91
C SER A 236 -2.57 -12.98 12.41
#